data_AF-A0A5B9QZG7-F1
#
_entry.id   AF-A0A5B9QZG7-F1
#
_cell.length_a   1.000
_cell.length_b   1.000
_cell.length_c   1.000
_cell.angle_alpha   90.00
_cell.angle_beta   90.00
_cell.angle_gamma   90.00
#
_symmetry.space_group_name_H-M   'P 1'
#
loop_
_entity.id
_entity.type
_entity.pdbx_description
1 polymer ?
#
loop_
_entity_poly.entity_id
_entity_poly.type
_entity_poly.pdbx_seq_one_letter_code
_entity_poly.pdbx_strand_id
1 'polypeptide(L)'
;MPKTKRPSTRSERKAKQPTRLPQRFEPKFLEQADGRQVAVREIKKRLNVLMADVGADSYQKELLVRRAIFISVQLETMEVNAAEGGMFDMGVYTQAVNALSGLLTKLGMEKSAPDVVDLSDYLKTSGAKR
;
A
#
# COMPACT_ATOMS: atom_id res chain seq x y z
N MET A 1 35.69 41.14 -14.67
CA MET A 1 34.33 40.68 -14.33
C MET A 1 33.91 39.59 -15.32
N PRO A 2 33.86 38.30 -14.94
CA PRO A 2 33.51 37.24 -15.89
C PRO A 2 31.99 37.26 -16.15
N LYS A 3 31.60 37.41 -17.41
CA LYS A 3 30.19 37.42 -17.84
C LYS A 3 29.60 36.02 -17.68
N THR A 4 28.58 35.87 -16.85
CA THR A 4 27.82 34.63 -16.66
C THR A 4 27.14 34.26 -17.99
N LYS A 5 27.56 33.13 -18.60
CA LYS A 5 26.97 32.63 -19.86
C LYS A 5 25.47 32.36 -19.66
N ARG A 6 24.65 32.94 -20.53
CA ARG A 6 23.20 32.70 -20.55
C ARG A 6 22.94 31.28 -21.07
N PRO A 7 22.09 30.48 -20.41
CA PRO A 7 21.77 29.13 -20.87
C PRO A 7 21.10 29.21 -22.25
N SER A 8 21.65 28.47 -23.21
CA SER A 8 21.32 28.59 -24.63
C SER A 8 20.15 27.70 -25.04
N THR A 9 19.82 26.69 -24.23
CA THR A 9 18.75 25.73 -24.55
C THR A 9 17.63 25.72 -23.52
N ARG A 10 16.42 25.31 -23.96
CA ARG A 10 15.23 25.16 -23.10
C ARG A 10 15.42 24.06 -22.04
N SER A 11 16.23 23.04 -22.33
CA SER A 11 16.57 21.96 -21.39
C SER A 11 17.49 22.46 -20.27
N GLU A 12 18.49 23.29 -20.58
CA GLU A 12 19.37 23.92 -19.57
C GLU A 12 18.61 24.84 -18.61
N ARG A 13 17.53 25.50 -19.08
CA ARG A 13 16.65 26.30 -18.21
C ARG A 13 15.81 25.42 -17.28
N LYS A 14 15.37 24.25 -17.73
CA LYS A 14 14.53 23.32 -16.96
C LYS A 14 15.34 22.55 -15.91
N ALA A 15 16.61 22.24 -16.21
CA ALA A 15 17.54 21.55 -15.31
C ALA A 15 17.96 22.39 -14.09
N LYS A 16 17.65 23.69 -14.05
CA LYS A 16 18.17 24.65 -13.06
C LYS A 16 17.13 25.21 -12.09
N GLN A 17 15.91 24.68 -12.06
CA GLN A 17 14.97 24.99 -10.98
C GLN A 17 15.13 23.92 -9.90
N PRO A 18 15.88 24.19 -8.81
CA PRO A 18 15.88 23.28 -7.67
C PRO A 18 14.42 23.18 -7.18
N THR A 19 13.94 21.96 -7.02
CA THR A 19 12.62 21.67 -6.46
C THR A 19 12.51 22.40 -5.12
N ARG A 20 11.81 23.53 -5.09
CA ARG A 20 11.64 24.32 -3.87
C ARG A 20 10.69 23.55 -2.97
N LEU A 21 11.25 22.83 -2.00
CA LEU A 21 10.45 22.28 -0.91
C LEU A 21 9.71 23.45 -0.23
N PRO A 22 8.42 23.29 0.07
CA PRO A 22 7.66 24.34 0.74
C PRO A 22 8.31 24.64 2.11
N GLN A 23 8.39 25.92 2.47
CA GLN A 23 9.02 26.36 3.72
C GLN A 23 8.24 25.91 4.97
N ARG A 24 7.00 25.47 4.79
CA ARG A 24 6.14 24.94 5.86
C ARG A 24 5.60 23.57 5.46
N PHE A 25 5.59 22.67 6.43
CA PHE A 25 4.94 21.38 6.28
C PHE A 25 3.42 21.57 6.30
N GLU A 26 2.75 21.09 5.26
CA GLU A 26 1.29 21.04 5.18
C GLU A 26 0.86 19.57 5.09
N PRO A 27 0.21 19.01 6.13
CA PRO A 27 -0.25 17.64 6.08
C PRO A 27 -1.37 17.53 5.04
N LYS A 28 -1.28 16.49 4.19
CA LYS A 28 -2.33 16.13 3.25
C LYS A 28 -2.97 14.83 3.68
N PHE A 29 -4.26 14.88 3.93
CA PHE A 29 -5.06 13.73 4.32
C PHE A 29 -5.97 13.28 3.18
N LEU A 30 -6.41 12.02 3.21
CA LEU A 30 -7.27 11.44 2.18
C LEU A 30 -8.61 12.17 2.07
N GLU A 31 -9.07 12.73 3.18
CA GLU A 31 -10.27 13.56 3.32
C GLU A 31 -10.18 14.83 2.47
N GLN A 32 -8.97 15.35 2.26
CA GLN A 32 -8.69 16.54 1.44
C GLN A 32 -8.49 16.22 -0.05
N ALA A 33 -8.46 14.93 -0.43
CA ALA A 33 -8.30 14.53 -1.82
C ALA A 33 -9.58 14.81 -2.64
N ASP A 34 -9.44 15.17 -3.93
CA ASP A 34 -10.57 15.43 -4.82
C ASP A 34 -11.43 14.16 -4.98
N GLY A 35 -12.60 14.18 -4.36
CA GLY A 35 -13.53 13.05 -4.35
C GLY A 35 -14.16 12.74 -5.70
N ARG A 36 -13.89 13.50 -6.77
CA ARG A 36 -14.31 13.13 -8.14
C ARG A 36 -13.38 12.11 -8.78
N GLN A 37 -12.16 11.97 -8.28
CA GLN A 37 -11.22 10.98 -8.77
C GLN A 37 -11.72 9.58 -8.41
N VAL A 38 -11.85 8.71 -9.42
CA VAL A 38 -12.35 7.33 -9.27
C VAL A 38 -11.52 6.57 -8.24
N ALA A 39 -10.18 6.69 -8.29
CA ALA A 39 -9.29 6.08 -7.33
C ALA A 39 -9.56 6.53 -5.88
N VAL A 40 -9.81 7.82 -5.66
CA VAL A 40 -10.12 8.36 -4.31
C VAL A 40 -11.44 7.81 -3.78
N ARG A 41 -12.47 7.71 -4.64
CA ARG A 41 -13.77 7.11 -4.27
C ARG A 41 -13.61 5.65 -3.88
N GLU A 42 -12.87 4.89 -4.68
CA GLU A 42 -12.67 3.47 -4.47
C GLU A 42 -11.84 3.20 -3.19
N ILE A 43 -10.78 3.99 -2.95
CA ILE A 43 -10.02 3.94 -1.69
C ILE A 43 -10.95 4.18 -0.50
N LYS A 44 -11.77 5.24 -0.52
CA LYS A 44 -12.70 5.55 0.59
C LYS A 44 -13.73 4.43 0.80
N LYS A 45 -14.26 3.85 -0.28
CA LYS A 45 -15.20 2.73 -0.22
C LYS A 45 -14.56 1.51 0.44
N ARG A 46 -13.39 1.09 -0.04
CA ARG A 46 -12.66 -0.08 0.52
C ARG A 46 -12.24 0.16 1.96
N LEU A 47 -11.85 1.38 2.30
CA LEU A 47 -11.54 1.77 3.67
C LEU A 47 -12.74 1.55 4.59
N ASN A 48 -13.92 2.03 4.20
CA ASN A 48 -15.13 1.87 5.00
C ASN A 48 -15.51 0.40 5.19
N VAL A 49 -15.41 -0.41 4.13
CA VAL A 49 -15.66 -1.86 4.19
C VAL A 49 -14.69 -2.53 5.15
N LEU A 50 -13.38 -2.32 4.99
CA LEU A 50 -12.38 -2.98 5.83
C LEU A 50 -12.41 -2.50 7.29
N MET A 51 -12.73 -1.22 7.53
CA MET A 51 -12.94 -0.70 8.90
C MET A 51 -14.13 -1.38 9.58
N ALA A 52 -15.21 -1.62 8.84
CA ALA A 52 -16.38 -2.34 9.36
C ALA A 52 -16.06 -3.82 9.62
N ASP A 53 -15.42 -4.49 8.67
CA ASP A 53 -15.10 -5.92 8.77
C ASP A 53 -14.15 -6.26 9.93
N VAL A 54 -13.15 -5.40 10.16
CA VAL A 54 -12.18 -5.59 11.27
C VAL A 54 -12.75 -5.14 12.61
N GLY A 55 -13.89 -4.44 12.64
CA GLY A 55 -14.39 -3.78 13.84
C GLY A 55 -13.34 -2.82 14.39
N ALA A 56 -12.90 -1.87 13.56
CA ALA A 56 -11.88 -0.88 13.91
C ALA A 56 -12.41 0.12 14.96
N ASP A 57 -12.44 -0.31 16.21
CA ASP A 57 -12.86 0.42 17.40
C ASP A 57 -11.77 1.30 18.02
N SER A 58 -10.52 1.14 17.57
CA SER A 58 -9.37 1.90 18.04
C SER A 58 -8.67 2.65 16.91
N TYR A 59 -8.09 3.80 17.26
CA TYR A 59 -7.30 4.60 16.32
C TYR A 59 -6.09 3.82 15.74
N GLN A 60 -5.53 2.88 16.49
CA GLN A 60 -4.44 2.03 16.02
C GLN A 60 -4.90 1.11 14.88
N LYS A 61 -6.07 0.49 15.01
CA LYS A 61 -6.68 -0.31 13.94
C LYS A 61 -6.98 0.55 12.73
N GLU A 62 -7.55 1.75 12.93
CA GLU A 62 -7.82 2.69 11.84
C GLU A 62 -6.55 3.05 11.05
N LEU A 63 -5.44 3.34 11.76
CA LEU A 63 -4.15 3.60 11.12
C LEU A 63 -3.67 2.42 10.27
N LEU A 64 -3.74 1.20 10.79
CA LEU A 64 -3.32 0.00 10.08
C LEU A 64 -4.20 -0.27 8.84
N VAL A 65 -5.53 -0.15 8.98
CA VAL A 65 -6.48 -0.31 7.87
C VAL A 65 -6.19 0.69 6.75
N ARG A 66 -5.93 1.96 7.09
CA ARG A 66 -5.56 3.00 6.10
C ARG A 66 -4.29 2.64 5.33
N ARG A 67 -3.28 2.05 5.98
CA ARG A 67 -2.05 1.62 5.29
C ARG A 67 -2.26 0.38 4.46
N ALA A 68 -3.06 -0.57 4.93
CA ALA A 68 -3.39 -1.79 4.18
C ALA A 68 -4.08 -1.43 2.85
N ILE A 69 -5.10 -0.55 2.88
CA ILE A 69 -5.81 -0.11 1.68
C ILE A 69 -4.89 0.63 0.70
N PHE A 70 -4.00 1.50 1.21
CA PHE A 70 -3.09 2.22 0.33
C PHE A 70 -2.11 1.28 -0.39
N ILE A 71 -1.55 0.31 0.36
CA ILE A 71 -0.62 -0.66 -0.22
C ILE A 71 -1.33 -1.59 -1.21
N SER A 72 -2.56 -2.04 -0.91
CA SER A 72 -3.31 -2.90 -1.84
C SER A 72 -3.59 -2.21 -3.18
N VAL A 73 -4.01 -0.94 -3.15
CA VAL A 73 -4.23 -0.14 -4.37
C VAL A 73 -2.93 0.06 -5.15
N GLN A 74 -1.80 0.24 -4.45
CA GLN A 74 -0.49 0.35 -5.10
C GLN A 74 -0.09 -0.96 -5.78
N LEU A 75 -0.31 -2.12 -5.14
CA LEU A 75 -0.05 -3.44 -5.71
C LEU A 75 -0.90 -3.69 -6.96
N GLU A 76 -2.22 -3.46 -6.88
CA GLU A 76 -3.13 -3.58 -8.03
C GLU A 76 -2.69 -2.67 -9.20
N THR A 77 -2.23 -1.45 -8.90
CA THR A 77 -1.72 -0.53 -9.93
C THR A 77 -0.44 -1.08 -10.58
N MET A 78 0.46 -1.67 -9.80
CA MET A 78 1.68 -2.30 -10.33
C MET A 78 1.35 -3.51 -11.21
N GLU A 79 0.37 -4.33 -10.83
CA GLU A 79 -0.10 -5.48 -11.60
C GLU A 79 -0.68 -5.06 -12.95
N VAL A 80 -1.55 -4.04 -12.97
CA VAL A 80 -2.12 -3.49 -14.21
C VAL A 80 -1.02 -2.92 -15.12
N ASN A 81 -0.11 -2.11 -14.56
CA ASN A 81 1.00 -1.55 -15.33
C ASN A 81 1.88 -2.65 -15.94
N ALA A 82 2.12 -3.75 -15.21
CA ALA A 82 2.87 -4.88 -15.73
C ALA A 82 2.14 -5.60 -16.87
N ALA A 83 0.83 -5.81 -16.72
CA ALA A 83 -0.01 -6.42 -17.74
C ALA A 83 -0.06 -5.59 -19.05
N GLU A 84 0.04 -4.26 -18.93
CA GLU A 84 0.13 -3.33 -20.05
C GLU A 84 1.55 -3.25 -20.67
N GLY A 85 2.51 -4.04 -20.19
CA GLY A 85 3.89 -4.07 -20.70
C GLY A 85 4.78 -2.96 -20.12
N GLY A 86 4.34 -2.30 -19.05
CA GLY A 86 5.12 -1.30 -18.32
C GLY A 86 6.27 -1.92 -17.50
N MET A 87 7.10 -1.04 -16.94
CA MET A 87 8.20 -1.46 -16.07
C MET A 87 7.64 -2.08 -14.78
N PHE A 88 8.10 -3.29 -14.45
CA PHE A 88 7.68 -3.99 -13.24
C PHE A 88 8.90 -4.36 -12.39
N ASP A 89 9.01 -3.71 -11.23
CA ASP A 89 10.05 -4.02 -10.25
C ASP A 89 9.53 -5.06 -9.26
N MET A 90 9.97 -6.31 -9.46
CA MET A 90 9.59 -7.44 -8.61
C MET A 90 10.08 -7.28 -7.16
N GLY A 91 11.18 -6.56 -6.92
CA GLY A 91 11.71 -6.32 -5.58
C GLY A 91 10.81 -5.38 -4.78
N VAL A 92 10.43 -4.25 -5.37
CA VAL A 92 9.46 -3.31 -4.77
C VAL A 92 8.11 -3.98 -4.56
N TYR A 93 7.66 -4.77 -5.54
CA TYR A 93 6.40 -5.51 -5.45
C TYR A 93 6.41 -6.48 -4.26
N THR A 94 7.45 -7.31 -4.15
CA THR A 94 7.59 -8.29 -3.06
C THR A 94 7.62 -7.62 -1.69
N GLN A 95 8.31 -6.49 -1.56
CA GLN A 95 8.35 -5.72 -0.31
C GLN A 95 6.96 -5.18 0.06
N ALA A 96 6.19 -4.67 -0.91
CA ALA A 96 4.83 -4.20 -0.69
C ALA A 96 3.87 -5.34 -0.32
N VAL A 97 3.97 -6.51 -0.96
CA VAL A 97 3.19 -7.70 -0.59
C VAL A 97 3.49 -8.13 0.84
N ASN A 98 4.77 -8.19 1.23
CA ASN A 98 5.17 -8.56 2.59
C ASN A 98 4.67 -7.55 3.62
N ALA A 99 4.74 -6.24 3.31
CA ALA A 99 4.20 -5.20 4.15
C ALA A 99 2.67 -5.32 4.32
N LEU A 100 1.95 -5.55 3.22
CA LEU A 100 0.50 -5.77 3.26
C LEU A 100 0.14 -7.00 4.11
N SER A 101 0.79 -8.14 3.86
CA SER A 101 0.60 -9.36 4.63
C SER A 101 0.80 -9.13 6.13
N GLY A 102 1.89 -8.46 6.52
CA GLY A 102 2.14 -8.12 7.92
C GLY A 102 1.12 -7.17 8.54
N LEU A 103 0.51 -6.27 7.77
CA LEU A 103 -0.58 -5.42 8.24
C LEU A 103 -1.87 -6.21 8.42
N LEU A 104 -2.23 -7.08 7.48
CA LEU A 104 -3.45 -7.89 7.53
C LEU A 104 -3.42 -8.88 8.70
N THR A 105 -2.28 -9.54 8.94
CA THR A 105 -2.12 -10.41 10.12
C THR A 105 -2.35 -9.64 11.42
N LYS A 106 -1.83 -8.41 11.54
CA LYS A 106 -2.04 -7.56 12.74
C LYS A 106 -3.47 -7.09 12.91
N LEU A 107 -4.25 -7.03 11.83
CA LEU A 107 -5.67 -6.68 11.86
C LEU A 107 -6.55 -7.88 12.26
N GLY A 108 -5.96 -9.01 12.62
CA GLY A 108 -6.71 -10.20 13.04
C GLY A 108 -7.13 -11.09 11.88
N MET A 109 -6.60 -10.89 10.67
CA MET A 109 -6.64 -11.92 9.63
C MET A 109 -5.64 -13.01 9.99
N GLU A 110 -5.92 -13.75 11.05
CA GLU A 110 -5.20 -14.98 11.32
C GLU A 110 -5.64 -16.01 10.28
N LYS A 111 -4.66 -16.67 9.66
CA LYS A 111 -4.93 -17.89 8.91
C LYS A 111 -5.52 -18.87 9.92
N SER A 112 -6.85 -19.04 9.94
CA SER A 112 -7.46 -20.17 10.63
C SER A 112 -6.76 -21.40 10.09
N ALA A 113 -5.93 -22.03 10.92
CA ALA A 113 -5.62 -23.44 10.69
C ALA A 113 -7.00 -24.12 10.56
N PRO A 114 -7.21 -24.98 9.55
CA PRO A 114 -8.44 -25.76 9.53
C PRO A 114 -8.58 -26.39 10.90
N ASP A 115 -9.78 -26.27 11.50
CA ASP A 115 -10.07 -26.78 12.85
C ASP A 115 -9.37 -28.12 13.00
N VAL A 116 -8.30 -28.17 13.79
CA VAL A 116 -7.73 -29.44 14.19
C VAL A 116 -8.75 -29.96 15.19
N VAL A 117 -9.70 -30.70 14.64
CA VAL A 117 -10.74 -31.43 15.36
C VAL A 117 -9.99 -32.39 16.27
N ASP A 118 -9.84 -32.00 17.52
CA ASP A 118 -9.45 -32.85 18.63
C ASP A 118 -8.05 -33.52 18.54
N LEU A 119 -7.43 -33.75 19.69
CA LEU A 119 -6.14 -34.46 19.78
C LEU A 119 -6.25 -35.87 19.15
N SER A 120 -7.45 -36.42 19.21
CA SER A 120 -7.87 -37.70 18.66
C SER A 120 -7.65 -37.84 17.15
N ASP A 121 -7.95 -36.81 16.35
CA ASP A 121 -7.82 -36.91 14.88
C ASP A 121 -6.39 -36.62 14.41
N TYR A 122 -5.63 -35.82 15.17
CA TYR A 122 -4.20 -35.62 14.93
C TYR A 122 -3.40 -36.92 15.14
N LEU A 123 -3.72 -37.69 16.18
CA LEU A 123 -3.08 -38.98 16.47
C LEU A 123 -3.39 -40.04 15.40
N LYS A 124 -4.61 -40.08 14.85
CA LYS A 124 -4.96 -40.99 13.73
C LYS A 124 -4.17 -40.68 12.47
N THR A 125 -3.97 -39.40 12.18
CA THR A 125 -3.25 -38.94 10.99
C THR A 125 -1.74 -39.18 11.10
N SER A 126 -1.16 -39.03 12.31
CA SER A 126 0.26 -39.30 12.55
C SER A 126 0.58 -40.79 12.77
N GLY A 127 -0.38 -41.60 13.21
CA GLY A 127 -0.23 -43.05 13.38
C GLY A 127 -0.33 -43.85 12.09
N ALA A 128 -1.03 -43.34 11.06
CA ALA A 128 -1.18 -43.99 9.76
C ALA A 128 0.05 -43.83 8.83
N LYS A 129 1.10 -43.14 9.27
CA LYS A 129 2.32 -42.85 8.49
C LYS A 129 3.55 -43.66 8.93
N ARG A 130 3.34 -44.74 9.69
CA ARG A 130 4.38 -45.72 10.05
C ARG A 130 4.07 -47.07 9.44
#